data_AF-Q54C96-F1
#
_entry.id   AF-Q54C96-F1
#
_cell.length_a   1.000
_cell.length_b   1.000
_cell.length_c   1.000
_cell.angle_alpha   90.00
_cell.angle_beta   90.00
_cell.angle_gamma   90.00
#
_symmetry.space_group_name_H-M   'P 1'
#
loop_
_entity.id
_entity.type
_entity.pdbx_description
1 polymer ?
#
loop_
_entity_poly.entity_id
_entity_poly.type
_entity_poly.pdbx_seq_one_letter_code
_entity_poly.pdbx_strand_id
1 'polypeptide(L)'
;MSETDIIETINQLVSKEFLDINDINELIDQIKQLNFDTALNQISNNNYHLIKLLCNEAKKSIDSNLVTEIIKFINVIANEDKNIVSILIEMESFNWIIPNCFIVEETLSINYLTTLNLIFSNFDNLPKKELLKLDDSFLDSLIELALQFKDYYETNFIHSLYYTMFGYQKNIISDGYSPLILKLYSIKEAPEIGPEMISLLNRSNLEYNMLPQCLSLINDLFTYSTEHEIPCFFFTLDIKVLIDIIIREINNLDELDPSRWQFLEVLSTIIDHSEYSSPNFNNDSKDNNNNQNNNYNDEEIISFYKIDDIKNVLSILNEDRNSEKDPQSSILSKSILKKLNKLQQQKKR
;
A
#
# COMPACT_ATOMS: atom_id res chain seq x y z
N MET A 1 29.33 -25.94 17.99
CA MET A 1 29.88 -26.28 16.68
C MET A 1 30.69 -25.08 16.21
N SER A 2 31.88 -25.25 15.63
CA SER A 2 32.62 -24.09 15.10
C SER A 2 31.92 -23.56 13.85
N GLU A 3 32.10 -22.27 13.51
CA GLU A 3 31.52 -21.70 12.28
C GLU A 3 31.95 -22.47 11.02
N THR A 4 33.17 -23.01 11.03
CA THR A 4 33.70 -23.88 9.96
C THR A 4 32.91 -25.19 9.85
N ASP A 5 32.60 -25.84 10.99
CA ASP A 5 31.81 -27.08 11.00
C ASP A 5 30.37 -26.83 10.48
N ILE A 6 29.79 -25.66 10.80
CA ILE A 6 28.45 -25.25 10.32
C ILE A 6 28.48 -25.06 8.80
N ILE A 7 29.47 -24.34 8.27
CA ILE A 7 29.64 -24.14 6.82
C ILE A 7 29.86 -25.47 6.10
N GLU A 8 30.64 -26.38 6.67
CA GLU A 8 30.85 -27.71 6.10
C GLU A 8 29.53 -28.50 6.03
N THR A 9 28.72 -28.45 7.09
CA THR A 9 27.40 -29.09 7.13
C THR A 9 26.47 -28.49 6.07
N ILE A 10 26.41 -27.16 5.95
CA ILE A 10 25.63 -26.47 4.90
C ILE A 10 26.06 -26.93 3.50
N ASN A 11 27.36 -26.95 3.23
CA ASN A 11 27.88 -27.37 1.93
C ASN A 11 27.57 -28.85 1.62
N GLN A 12 27.64 -29.72 2.63
CA GLN A 12 27.24 -31.13 2.48
C GLN A 12 25.77 -31.26 2.14
N LEU A 13 24.87 -30.54 2.84
CA LEU A 13 23.44 -30.53 2.54
C LEU A 13 23.16 -29.98 1.15
N VAL A 14 23.68 -28.81 0.78
CA VAL A 14 23.48 -28.19 -0.54
C VAL A 14 23.99 -29.06 -1.69
N SER A 15 24.98 -29.94 -1.43
CA SER A 15 25.51 -30.86 -2.45
C SER A 15 24.63 -32.08 -2.72
N LYS A 16 23.59 -32.33 -1.91
CA LYS A 16 22.65 -33.42 -2.12
C LYS A 16 21.79 -33.14 -3.35
N GLU A 17 21.58 -34.17 -4.18
CA GLU A 17 20.68 -34.08 -5.34
C GLU A 17 19.21 -33.91 -4.94
N PHE A 18 18.84 -34.42 -3.77
CA PHE A 18 17.51 -34.33 -3.18
C PHE A 18 17.64 -33.95 -1.71
N LEU A 19 16.86 -32.96 -1.27
CA LEU A 19 16.68 -32.62 0.14
C LEU A 19 15.31 -33.12 0.60
N ASP A 20 15.26 -33.82 1.72
CA ASP A 20 13.99 -34.03 2.41
C ASP A 20 13.64 -32.84 3.33
N ILE A 21 12.46 -32.89 3.96
CA ILE A 21 12.00 -31.84 4.89
C ILE A 21 12.97 -31.63 6.05
N ASN A 22 13.59 -32.70 6.57
CA ASN A 22 14.51 -32.59 7.69
C ASN A 22 15.81 -31.93 7.24
N ASP A 23 16.30 -32.26 6.04
CA ASP A 23 17.45 -31.63 5.43
C ASP A 23 17.24 -30.12 5.22
N ILE A 24 16.04 -29.70 4.80
CA ILE A 24 15.71 -28.28 4.62
C ILE A 24 15.65 -27.55 5.97
N ASN A 25 15.00 -28.14 6.97
CA ASN A 25 14.93 -27.55 8.30
C ASN A 25 16.33 -27.46 8.93
N GLU A 26 17.14 -28.52 8.81
CA GLU A 26 18.53 -28.50 9.25
C GLU A 26 19.32 -27.42 8.50
N LEU A 27 19.19 -27.33 7.19
CA LEU A 27 19.87 -26.32 6.39
C LEU A 27 19.54 -24.89 6.86
N ILE A 28 18.25 -24.59 7.07
CA ILE A 28 17.79 -23.30 7.57
C ILE A 28 18.34 -23.04 8.98
N ASP A 29 18.32 -24.04 9.87
CA ASP A 29 18.80 -23.92 11.24
C ASP A 29 20.32 -23.73 11.32
N GLN A 30 21.09 -24.38 10.44
CA GLN A 30 22.54 -24.18 10.34
C GLN A 30 22.85 -22.75 9.87
N ILE A 31 22.12 -22.24 8.88
CA ILE A 31 22.33 -20.86 8.38
C ILE A 31 22.00 -19.83 9.46
N LYS A 32 20.93 -20.03 10.23
CA LYS A 32 20.55 -19.15 11.35
C LYS A 32 21.60 -19.10 12.48
N GLN A 33 22.50 -20.08 12.57
CA GLN A 33 23.60 -20.09 13.54
C GLN A 33 24.82 -19.31 13.09
N LEU A 34 24.93 -18.97 11.80
CA LEU A 34 26.02 -18.14 11.28
C LEU A 34 25.81 -16.68 11.65
N ASN A 35 26.91 -15.93 11.71
CA ASN A 35 26.80 -14.46 11.70
C ASN A 35 26.21 -14.01 10.36
N PHE A 36 25.55 -12.85 10.36
CA PHE A 36 24.75 -12.39 9.22
C PHE A 36 25.56 -12.25 7.92
N ASP A 37 26.77 -11.68 7.98
CA ASP A 37 27.64 -11.50 6.82
C ASP A 37 28.11 -12.84 6.25
N THR A 38 28.47 -13.80 7.11
CA THR A 38 28.83 -15.17 6.67
C THR A 38 27.62 -15.86 6.06
N ALA A 39 26.43 -15.74 6.66
CA ALA A 39 25.20 -16.32 6.12
C ALA A 39 24.92 -15.79 4.71
N LEU A 40 24.94 -14.47 4.49
CA LEU A 40 24.75 -13.86 3.18
C LEU A 40 25.82 -14.31 2.16
N ASN A 41 27.08 -14.41 2.57
CA ASN A 41 28.13 -14.94 1.69
C ASN A 41 27.85 -16.41 1.31
N GLN A 42 27.42 -17.25 2.25
CA GLN A 42 27.07 -18.64 1.95
C GLN A 42 25.83 -18.76 1.05
N ILE A 43 24.85 -17.88 1.24
CA ILE A 43 23.64 -17.84 0.40
C ILE A 43 23.97 -17.37 -1.02
N SER A 44 24.79 -16.33 -1.17
CA SER A 44 25.16 -15.79 -2.49
C SER A 44 26.20 -16.64 -3.22
N ASN A 45 26.93 -17.51 -2.50
CA ASN A 45 27.84 -18.47 -3.09
C ASN A 45 27.16 -19.34 -4.15
N ASN A 46 27.92 -19.68 -5.19
CA ASN A 46 27.46 -20.49 -6.32
C ASN A 46 26.18 -19.94 -6.98
N ASN A 47 26.10 -18.61 -7.17
CA ASN A 47 24.99 -17.93 -7.82
C ASN A 47 23.62 -18.26 -7.18
N TYR A 48 23.58 -18.20 -5.85
CA TYR A 48 22.37 -18.44 -5.06
C TYR A 48 21.74 -19.81 -5.26
N HIS A 49 22.56 -20.84 -5.50
CA HIS A 49 22.09 -22.21 -5.70
C HIS A 49 21.22 -22.70 -4.54
N LEU A 50 21.57 -22.33 -3.30
CA LEU A 50 20.79 -22.66 -2.09
C LEU A 50 19.35 -22.16 -2.18
N ILE A 51 19.14 -20.91 -2.61
CA ILE A 51 17.82 -20.31 -2.74
C ILE A 51 17.04 -21.00 -3.86
N LYS A 52 17.70 -21.28 -4.99
CA LYS A 52 17.09 -22.03 -6.11
C LYS A 52 16.66 -23.42 -5.67
N LEU A 53 17.44 -24.09 -4.83
CA LEU A 53 17.13 -25.40 -4.25
C LEU A 53 15.89 -25.33 -3.35
N LEU A 54 15.85 -24.38 -2.41
CA LEU A 54 14.69 -24.17 -1.54
C LEU A 54 13.41 -23.85 -2.34
N CYS A 55 13.49 -22.97 -3.34
CA CYS A 55 12.35 -22.66 -4.21
C CYS A 55 11.85 -23.88 -4.99
N ASN A 56 12.75 -24.75 -5.45
CA ASN A 56 12.39 -25.99 -6.15
C ASN A 56 11.65 -26.97 -5.23
N GLU A 57 12.06 -27.07 -3.96
CA GLU A 57 11.38 -27.92 -2.99
C GLU A 57 10.03 -27.32 -2.57
N ALA A 58 9.95 -26.00 -2.35
CA ALA A 58 8.68 -25.32 -2.11
C ALA A 58 7.67 -25.54 -3.24
N LYS A 59 8.13 -25.50 -4.50
CA LYS A 59 7.29 -25.75 -5.69
C LYS A 59 6.73 -27.17 -5.77
N LYS A 60 7.44 -28.16 -5.24
CA LYS A 60 7.04 -29.59 -5.27
C LYS A 60 6.27 -30.01 -4.02
N SER A 61 6.44 -29.30 -2.92
CA SER A 61 5.88 -29.66 -1.63
C SER A 61 4.36 -29.48 -1.60
N ILE A 62 3.68 -30.45 -0.97
CA ILE A 62 2.28 -30.33 -0.55
C ILE A 62 2.16 -29.94 0.93
N ASP A 63 3.28 -29.93 1.67
CA ASP A 63 3.34 -29.54 3.07
C ASP A 63 3.43 -28.01 3.16
N SER A 64 2.31 -27.38 3.50
CA SER A 64 2.21 -25.93 3.65
C SER A 64 3.12 -25.38 4.75
N ASN A 65 3.43 -26.17 5.79
CA ASN A 65 4.35 -25.73 6.86
C ASN A 65 5.78 -25.62 6.33
N LEU A 66 6.22 -26.59 5.52
CA LEU A 66 7.53 -26.52 4.86
C LEU A 66 7.63 -25.28 3.96
N VAL A 67 6.62 -25.07 3.11
CA VAL A 67 6.58 -23.91 2.21
C VAL A 67 6.61 -22.61 3.01
N THR A 68 5.88 -22.56 4.12
CA THR A 68 5.83 -21.40 5.02
C THR A 68 7.20 -21.14 5.66
N GLU A 69 7.91 -22.15 6.15
CA GLU A 69 9.25 -21.98 6.72
C GLU A 69 10.27 -21.50 5.68
N ILE A 70 10.18 -22.01 4.44
CA ILE A 70 10.99 -21.52 3.31
C ILE A 70 10.68 -20.05 3.03
N ILE A 71 9.41 -19.65 3.01
CA ILE A 71 8.99 -18.26 2.79
C ILE A 71 9.46 -17.32 3.90
N LYS A 72 9.34 -17.73 5.17
CA LYS A 72 9.86 -16.96 6.32
C LYS A 72 11.36 -16.74 6.18
N PHE A 73 12.10 -17.79 5.82
CA PHE A 73 13.54 -17.71 5.57
C PHE A 73 13.89 -16.77 4.41
N ILE A 74 13.17 -16.89 3.28
CA ILE A 74 13.33 -16.01 2.12
C ILE A 74 13.08 -14.55 2.49
N ASN A 75 12.02 -14.24 3.25
CA ASN A 75 11.70 -12.87 3.66
C ASN A 75 12.84 -12.23 4.46
N VAL A 76 13.44 -12.97 5.40
CA VAL A 76 14.57 -12.46 6.20
C VAL A 76 15.74 -12.05 5.31
N ILE A 77 16.07 -12.86 4.31
CA ILE A 77 17.24 -12.61 3.44
C ILE A 77 16.91 -11.58 2.35
N ALA A 78 15.71 -11.63 1.76
CA ALA A 78 15.31 -10.74 0.67
C ALA A 78 15.20 -9.26 1.09
N ASN A 79 15.00 -8.99 2.38
CA ASN A 79 15.09 -7.64 2.95
C ASN A 79 16.50 -7.04 2.83
N GLU A 80 17.53 -7.89 2.79
CA GLU A 80 18.94 -7.49 2.88
C GLU A 80 19.67 -7.69 1.53
N ASP A 81 19.24 -8.68 0.74
CA ASP A 81 19.75 -8.94 -0.61
C ASP A 81 18.64 -8.96 -1.67
N LYS A 82 18.58 -7.87 -2.43
CA LYS A 82 17.59 -7.68 -3.51
C LYS A 82 17.71 -8.71 -4.63
N ASN A 83 18.86 -9.39 -4.79
CA ASN A 83 19.03 -10.42 -5.82
C ASN A 83 18.11 -11.63 -5.57
N ILE A 84 17.75 -11.88 -4.31
CA ILE A 84 16.81 -12.95 -3.93
C ILE A 84 15.48 -12.75 -4.65
N VAL A 85 14.98 -11.52 -4.69
CA VAL A 85 13.72 -11.18 -5.37
C VAL A 85 13.82 -11.47 -6.88
N SER A 86 14.94 -11.14 -7.51
CA SER A 86 15.19 -11.47 -8.92
C SER A 86 15.19 -12.97 -9.19
N ILE A 87 15.74 -13.77 -8.27
CA ILE A 87 15.72 -15.24 -8.37
C ILE A 87 14.30 -15.78 -8.22
N LEU A 88 13.49 -15.24 -7.30
CA LEU A 88 12.09 -15.66 -7.16
C LEU A 88 11.32 -15.49 -8.47
N ILE A 89 11.53 -14.37 -9.16
CA ILE A 89 10.93 -14.10 -10.46
C ILE A 89 11.49 -15.01 -11.56
N GLU A 90 12.81 -15.23 -11.61
CA GLU A 90 13.45 -16.17 -12.56
C GLU A 90 12.87 -17.59 -12.42
N MET A 91 12.60 -17.99 -11.18
CA MET A 91 12.04 -19.31 -10.81
C MET A 91 10.52 -19.42 -11.02
N GLU A 92 9.87 -18.38 -11.56
CA GLU A 92 8.42 -18.28 -11.77
C GLU A 92 7.62 -18.53 -10.48
N SER A 93 8.09 -17.95 -9.36
CA SER A 93 7.65 -18.32 -8.01
C SER A 93 6.20 -18.00 -7.68
N PHE A 94 5.52 -17.11 -8.41
CA PHE A 94 4.09 -16.89 -8.21
C PHE A 94 3.26 -18.17 -8.40
N ASN A 95 3.77 -19.18 -9.14
CA ASN A 95 3.08 -20.46 -9.32
C ASN A 95 2.79 -21.20 -8.00
N TRP A 96 3.58 -20.94 -6.97
CA TRP A 96 3.45 -21.61 -5.67
C TRP A 96 3.25 -20.61 -4.54
N ILE A 97 3.76 -19.37 -4.65
CA ILE A 97 3.51 -18.32 -3.64
C ILE A 97 2.02 -17.98 -3.59
N ILE A 98 1.40 -17.68 -4.74
CA ILE A 98 0.01 -17.22 -4.80
C ILE A 98 -0.98 -18.27 -4.26
N PRO A 99 -0.96 -19.55 -4.73
CA PRO A 99 -1.90 -20.53 -4.20
C PRO A 99 -1.73 -20.80 -2.70
N ASN A 100 -0.48 -20.86 -2.20
CA ASN A 100 -0.23 -21.11 -0.78
C ASN A 100 -0.68 -19.92 0.09
N CYS A 101 -0.56 -18.68 -0.40
CA CYS A 101 -1.02 -17.47 0.29
C CYS A 101 -2.49 -17.56 0.74
N PHE A 102 -3.34 -18.23 -0.04
CA PHE A 102 -4.78 -18.31 0.18
C PHE A 102 -5.26 -19.64 0.78
N ILE A 103 -4.37 -20.61 1.00
CA ILE A 103 -4.71 -21.93 1.60
C ILE A 103 -4.32 -21.99 3.08
N VAL A 104 -3.32 -21.21 3.51
CA VAL A 104 -2.84 -21.19 4.89
C VAL A 104 -3.69 -20.29 5.80
N GLU A 105 -3.51 -20.44 7.12
CA GLU A 105 -4.12 -19.55 8.11
C GLU A 105 -3.52 -18.14 8.02
N GLU A 106 -4.28 -17.13 8.43
CA GLU A 106 -3.95 -15.69 8.36
C GLU A 106 -2.53 -15.35 8.83
N THR A 107 -2.17 -15.85 10.03
CA THR A 107 -0.86 -15.61 10.66
C THR A 107 0.31 -16.14 9.82
N LEU A 108 0.04 -17.07 8.91
CA LEU A 108 1.01 -17.58 7.96
C LEU A 108 0.92 -16.84 6.62
N SER A 109 -0.29 -16.51 6.16
CA SER A 109 -0.55 -15.74 4.92
C SER A 109 0.22 -14.43 4.89
N ILE A 110 0.39 -13.75 6.04
CA ILE A 110 1.20 -12.53 6.13
C ILE A 110 2.59 -12.70 5.52
N ASN A 111 3.25 -13.86 5.71
CA ASN A 111 4.59 -14.07 5.18
C ASN A 111 4.59 -14.14 3.65
N TYR A 112 3.55 -14.70 3.05
CA TYR A 112 3.39 -14.75 1.60
C TYR A 112 3.08 -13.36 1.04
N LEU A 113 2.19 -12.60 1.70
CA LEU A 113 1.91 -11.21 1.35
C LEU A 113 3.18 -10.35 1.44
N THR A 114 3.99 -10.51 2.49
CA THR A 114 5.30 -9.84 2.62
C THR A 114 6.23 -10.19 1.44
N THR A 115 6.30 -11.45 1.01
CA THR A 115 7.10 -11.84 -0.17
C THR A 115 6.57 -11.18 -1.44
N LEU A 116 5.25 -11.14 -1.65
CA LEU A 116 4.64 -10.45 -2.77
C LEU A 116 4.94 -8.94 -2.74
N ASN A 117 4.86 -8.30 -1.57
CA ASN A 117 5.19 -6.89 -1.39
C ASN A 117 6.66 -6.60 -1.75
N LEU A 118 7.59 -7.44 -1.30
CA LEU A 118 9.01 -7.35 -1.66
C LEU A 118 9.22 -7.49 -3.18
N ILE A 119 8.48 -8.38 -3.83
CA ILE A 119 8.52 -8.55 -5.28
C ILE A 119 8.01 -7.28 -5.98
N PHE A 120 6.83 -6.80 -5.60
CA PHE A 120 6.23 -5.62 -6.23
C PHE A 120 7.03 -4.33 -6.00
N SER A 121 7.73 -4.22 -4.86
CA SER A 121 8.54 -3.05 -4.54
C SER A 121 9.86 -3.00 -5.31
N ASN A 122 10.42 -4.15 -5.70
CA ASN A 122 11.72 -4.23 -6.37
C ASN A 122 11.63 -4.29 -7.90
N PHE A 123 10.42 -4.48 -8.46
CA PHE A 123 10.20 -4.52 -9.91
C PHE A 123 9.28 -3.38 -10.36
N ASP A 124 9.72 -2.64 -11.38
CA ASP A 124 8.84 -1.68 -12.07
C ASP A 124 7.94 -2.37 -13.09
N ASN A 125 8.43 -3.45 -13.71
CA ASN A 125 7.68 -4.28 -14.64
C ASN A 125 7.98 -5.75 -14.39
N LEU A 126 6.98 -6.52 -13.97
CA LEU A 126 7.11 -7.96 -13.85
C LEU A 126 7.15 -8.64 -15.24
N PRO A 127 7.84 -9.79 -15.39
CA PRO A 127 7.78 -10.56 -16.62
C PRO A 127 6.33 -10.97 -16.95
N LYS A 128 6.00 -10.98 -18.24
CA LYS A 128 4.64 -11.32 -18.72
C LYS A 128 4.11 -12.64 -18.15
N LYS A 129 4.96 -13.63 -17.94
CA LYS A 129 4.55 -14.93 -17.36
C LYS A 129 4.06 -14.82 -15.91
N GLU A 130 4.66 -13.94 -15.11
CA GLU A 130 4.24 -13.69 -13.74
C GLU A 130 3.00 -12.78 -13.71
N LEU A 131 2.96 -11.76 -14.58
CA LEU A 131 1.77 -10.89 -14.72
C LEU A 131 0.49 -11.67 -15.04
N LEU A 132 0.59 -12.73 -15.85
CA LEU A 132 -0.56 -13.60 -16.17
C LEU A 132 -1.18 -14.30 -14.95
N LYS A 133 -0.48 -14.36 -13.81
CA LYS A 133 -0.99 -14.95 -12.57
C LYS A 133 -1.66 -13.93 -11.65
N LEU A 134 -1.52 -12.64 -11.96
CA LEU A 134 -2.25 -11.54 -11.32
C LEU A 134 -3.58 -11.33 -12.07
N ASP A 135 -4.34 -12.40 -12.23
CA ASP A 135 -5.62 -12.40 -12.95
C ASP A 135 -6.79 -12.02 -12.03
N ASP A 136 -8.01 -12.11 -12.55
CA ASP A 136 -9.23 -11.83 -11.78
C ASP A 136 -9.38 -12.78 -10.58
N SER A 137 -8.89 -14.02 -10.67
CA SER A 137 -8.97 -14.99 -9.57
C SER A 137 -8.05 -14.60 -8.42
N PHE A 138 -6.86 -14.07 -8.72
CA PHE A 138 -5.97 -13.51 -7.71
C PHE A 138 -6.62 -12.35 -6.97
N LEU A 139 -7.21 -11.40 -7.74
CA LEU A 139 -7.87 -10.23 -7.17
C LEU A 139 -9.09 -10.62 -6.32
N ASP A 140 -9.91 -11.56 -6.78
CA ASP A 140 -11.06 -12.07 -6.04
C ASP A 140 -10.63 -12.72 -4.71
N SER A 141 -9.56 -13.53 -4.74
CA SER A 141 -9.02 -14.16 -3.54
C SER A 141 -8.45 -13.13 -2.55
N LEU A 142 -7.81 -12.07 -3.06
CA LEU A 142 -7.24 -11.00 -2.25
C LEU A 142 -8.33 -10.16 -1.55
N ILE A 143 -9.44 -9.88 -2.24
CA ILE A 143 -10.57 -9.16 -1.64
C ILE A 143 -11.34 -10.07 -0.68
N GLU A 144 -11.53 -11.35 -1.02
CA GLU A 144 -12.13 -12.31 -0.09
C GLU A 144 -11.31 -12.41 1.20
N LEU A 145 -9.99 -12.43 1.09
CA LEU A 145 -9.08 -12.39 2.23
C LEU A 145 -9.30 -11.12 3.07
N ALA A 146 -9.46 -9.95 2.45
CA ALA A 146 -9.79 -8.70 3.16
C ALA A 146 -11.13 -8.77 3.89
N LEU A 147 -12.15 -9.37 3.26
CA LEU A 147 -13.50 -9.47 3.83
C LEU A 147 -13.60 -10.51 4.95
N GLN A 148 -12.87 -11.62 4.84
CA GLN A 148 -12.81 -12.68 5.86
C GLN A 148 -12.21 -12.17 7.17
N PHE A 149 -11.22 -11.29 7.09
CA PHE A 149 -10.46 -10.81 8.24
C PHE A 149 -10.78 -9.37 8.66
N LYS A 150 -11.89 -8.81 8.17
CA LYS A 150 -12.34 -7.45 8.53
C LYS A 150 -12.50 -7.23 10.04
N ASP A 151 -12.85 -8.28 10.78
CA ASP A 151 -13.07 -8.22 12.23
C ASP A 151 -11.79 -8.54 13.04
N TYR A 152 -10.68 -8.86 12.38
CA TYR A 152 -9.43 -9.31 13.01
C TYR A 152 -8.39 -8.19 12.98
N TYR A 153 -8.08 -7.62 14.15
CA TYR A 153 -7.28 -6.40 14.31
C TYR A 153 -5.76 -6.62 14.31
N GLU A 154 -5.23 -7.69 13.69
CA GLU A 154 -3.78 -7.78 13.50
C GLU A 154 -3.34 -6.79 12.42
N THR A 155 -3.03 -5.59 12.88
CA THR A 155 -2.71 -4.43 12.04
C THR A 155 -1.64 -4.76 10.99
N ASN A 156 -0.63 -5.57 11.32
CA ASN A 156 0.43 -5.96 10.38
C ASN A 156 -0.08 -6.78 9.18
N PHE A 157 -1.09 -7.62 9.39
CA PHE A 157 -1.70 -8.40 8.31
C PHE A 157 -2.43 -7.47 7.34
N ILE A 158 -3.28 -6.59 7.87
CA ILE A 158 -4.05 -5.62 7.08
C ILE A 158 -3.11 -4.72 6.27
N HIS A 159 -2.06 -4.15 6.88
CA HIS A 159 -1.09 -3.34 6.14
C HIS A 159 -0.44 -4.14 5.00
N SER A 160 -0.02 -5.39 5.28
CA SER A 160 0.60 -6.26 4.28
C SER A 160 -0.34 -6.55 3.12
N LEU A 161 -1.63 -6.76 3.41
CA LEU A 161 -2.68 -7.00 2.43
C LEU A 161 -2.88 -5.79 1.51
N TYR A 162 -2.98 -4.59 2.06
CA TYR A 162 -3.14 -3.38 1.24
C TYR A 162 -1.87 -3.02 0.46
N TYR A 163 -0.69 -3.27 1.01
CA TYR A 163 0.55 -3.19 0.21
C TYR A 163 0.53 -4.18 -0.97
N THR A 164 -0.06 -5.36 -0.81
CA THR A 164 -0.21 -6.32 -1.91
C THR A 164 -1.22 -5.81 -2.94
N MET A 165 -2.32 -5.18 -2.52
CA MET A 165 -3.27 -4.51 -3.42
C MET A 165 -2.62 -3.36 -4.20
N PHE A 166 -1.80 -2.54 -3.55
CA PHE A 166 -1.02 -1.48 -4.20
C PHE A 166 -0.03 -2.04 -5.22
N GLY A 167 0.65 -3.12 -4.85
CA GLY A 167 1.56 -3.82 -5.75
C GLY A 167 0.86 -4.44 -6.95
N TYR A 168 -0.37 -4.95 -6.79
CA TYR A 168 -1.23 -5.35 -7.90
C TYR A 168 -1.54 -4.17 -8.82
N GLN A 169 -2.05 -3.06 -8.28
CA GLN A 169 -2.37 -1.86 -9.07
C GLN A 169 -1.15 -1.31 -9.82
N LYS A 170 0.03 -1.33 -9.20
CA LYS A 170 1.30 -0.91 -9.84
C LYS A 170 1.59 -1.70 -11.12
N ASN A 171 1.27 -3.00 -11.14
CA ASN A 171 1.68 -3.92 -12.20
C ASN A 171 0.61 -4.16 -13.27
N ILE A 172 -0.65 -3.79 -13.02
CA ILE A 172 -1.76 -4.00 -13.94
C ILE A 172 -2.15 -2.67 -14.60
N ILE A 173 -1.82 -2.55 -15.88
CA ILE A 173 -2.14 -1.38 -16.71
C ILE A 173 -3.53 -1.57 -17.32
N SER A 174 -4.42 -0.60 -17.11
CA SER A 174 -5.76 -0.53 -17.71
C SER A 174 -5.94 0.77 -18.50
N ASP A 175 -6.73 0.74 -19.57
CA ASP A 175 -7.08 1.93 -20.37
C ASP A 175 -8.02 2.91 -19.63
N GLY A 176 -8.55 2.50 -18.48
CA GLY A 176 -9.38 3.30 -17.57
C GLY A 176 -9.10 2.92 -16.13
N TYR A 177 -10.15 2.85 -15.29
CA TYR A 177 -10.02 2.40 -13.91
C TYR A 177 -9.38 1.01 -13.79
N SER A 178 -8.54 0.83 -12.76
CA SER A 178 -7.91 -0.44 -12.48
C SER A 178 -8.94 -1.54 -12.19
N PRO A 179 -8.65 -2.81 -12.49
CA PRO A 179 -9.55 -3.92 -12.14
C PRO A 179 -9.89 -3.96 -10.65
N LEU A 180 -8.96 -3.52 -9.78
CA LEU A 180 -9.19 -3.38 -8.35
C LEU A 180 -10.36 -2.42 -8.05
N ILE A 181 -10.37 -1.22 -8.64
CA ILE A 181 -11.45 -0.25 -8.46
C ILE A 181 -12.79 -0.82 -8.94
N LEU A 182 -12.80 -1.40 -10.15
CA LEU A 182 -14.01 -1.99 -10.73
C LEU A 182 -14.56 -3.11 -9.84
N LYS A 183 -13.68 -3.92 -9.26
CA LYS A 183 -14.07 -5.04 -8.39
C LYS A 183 -14.59 -4.54 -7.03
N LEU A 184 -13.92 -3.59 -6.40
CA LEU A 184 -14.36 -2.97 -5.14
C LEU A 184 -15.79 -2.42 -5.27
N TYR A 185 -16.07 -1.68 -6.35
CA TYR A 185 -17.41 -1.12 -6.59
C TYR A 185 -18.45 -2.13 -7.09
N SER A 186 -18.02 -3.26 -7.66
CA SER A 186 -18.91 -4.39 -7.98
C SER A 186 -19.39 -5.11 -6.70
N ILE A 187 -18.47 -5.36 -5.77
CA ILE A 187 -18.76 -6.05 -4.50
C ILE A 187 -19.50 -5.14 -3.53
N LYS A 188 -19.23 -3.83 -3.56
CA LYS A 188 -19.81 -2.80 -2.66
C LYS A 188 -19.52 -3.04 -1.17
N GLU A 189 -18.53 -3.87 -0.87
CA GLU A 189 -18.04 -4.13 0.47
C GLU A 189 -16.52 -3.95 0.48
N ALA A 190 -16.06 -2.97 1.24
CA ALA A 190 -14.65 -2.81 1.62
C ALA A 190 -14.59 -1.92 2.88
N PRO A 191 -15.25 -2.29 3.99
CA PRO A 191 -15.48 -1.39 5.13
C PRO A 191 -14.17 -0.83 5.73
N GLU A 192 -13.05 -1.53 5.60
CA GLU A 192 -11.78 -1.12 6.17
C GLU A 192 -10.90 -0.29 5.22
N ILE A 193 -11.24 -0.14 3.93
CA ILE A 193 -10.36 0.56 2.98
C ILE A 193 -10.15 2.02 3.38
N GLY A 194 -11.21 2.73 3.78
CA GLY A 194 -11.11 4.13 4.21
C GLY A 194 -10.21 4.30 5.44
N PRO A 195 -10.57 3.68 6.58
CA PRO A 195 -9.76 3.72 7.81
C PRO A 195 -8.31 3.26 7.61
N GLU A 196 -8.09 2.23 6.80
CA GLU A 196 -6.75 1.68 6.57
C GLU A 196 -5.89 2.56 5.66
N MET A 197 -6.45 3.14 4.60
CA MET A 197 -5.74 4.14 3.80
C MET A 197 -5.30 5.33 4.68
N ILE A 198 -6.16 5.75 5.61
CA ILE A 198 -5.82 6.80 6.59
C ILE A 198 -4.72 6.35 7.54
N SER A 199 -4.81 5.12 8.08
CA SER A 199 -3.79 4.52 8.94
C SER A 199 -2.43 4.50 8.24
N LEU A 200 -2.39 4.04 6.98
CA LEU A 200 -1.19 3.95 6.16
C LEU A 200 -0.60 5.34 5.85
N LEU A 201 -1.41 6.29 5.40
CA LEU A 201 -0.95 7.66 5.11
C LEU A 201 -0.49 8.44 6.34
N ASN A 202 -1.02 8.11 7.51
CA ASN A 202 -0.62 8.78 8.75
C ASN A 202 0.74 8.29 9.28
N ARG A 203 1.33 7.25 8.68
CA ARG A 203 2.68 6.78 9.00
C ARG A 203 3.71 7.68 8.34
N SER A 204 4.82 7.95 9.04
CA SER A 204 5.89 8.83 8.54
C SER A 204 6.57 8.29 7.27
N ASN A 205 6.58 6.98 7.08
CA ASN A 205 7.11 6.31 5.90
C ASN A 205 6.21 5.11 5.58
N LEU A 206 5.57 5.12 4.39
CA LEU A 206 4.94 3.90 3.88
C LEU A 206 6.04 2.93 3.46
N GLU A 207 5.93 1.69 3.90
CA GLU A 207 6.84 0.63 3.51
C GLU A 207 6.77 0.39 1.99
N TYR A 208 7.81 -0.26 1.44
CA TYR A 208 7.85 -0.70 0.05
C TYR A 208 7.78 0.42 -1.02
N ASN A 209 7.94 1.69 -0.64
CA ASN A 209 7.79 2.87 -1.51
C ASN A 209 6.43 2.93 -2.23
N MET A 210 5.36 2.46 -1.58
CA MET A 210 4.02 2.35 -2.17
C MET A 210 3.14 3.60 -1.98
N LEU A 211 3.71 4.73 -1.53
CA LEU A 211 2.97 6.00 -1.39
C LEU A 211 2.28 6.44 -2.68
N PRO A 212 2.93 6.42 -3.86
CA PRO A 212 2.28 6.74 -5.13
C PRO A 212 1.03 5.90 -5.41
N GLN A 213 1.08 4.60 -5.12
CA GLN A 213 -0.03 3.68 -5.34
C GLN A 213 -1.17 3.91 -4.34
N CYS A 214 -0.83 4.19 -3.07
CA CYS A 214 -1.84 4.55 -2.06
C CYS A 214 -2.59 5.84 -2.47
N LEU A 215 -1.86 6.90 -2.85
CA LEU A 215 -2.46 8.15 -3.31
C LEU A 215 -3.26 7.96 -4.62
N SER A 216 -2.75 7.16 -5.56
CA SER A 216 -3.46 6.82 -6.80
C SER A 216 -4.76 6.09 -6.51
N LEU A 217 -4.76 5.11 -5.61
CA LEU A 217 -5.97 4.36 -5.25
C LEU A 217 -7.02 5.30 -4.64
N ILE A 218 -6.62 6.15 -3.69
CA ILE A 218 -7.50 7.13 -3.08
C ILE A 218 -8.10 8.04 -4.16
N ASN A 219 -7.26 8.58 -5.05
CA ASN A 219 -7.70 9.44 -6.15
C ASN A 219 -8.72 8.73 -7.05
N ASP A 220 -8.44 7.49 -7.44
CA ASP A 220 -9.33 6.69 -8.28
C ASP A 220 -10.66 6.40 -7.58
N LEU A 221 -10.66 6.11 -6.26
CA LEU A 221 -11.87 5.87 -5.49
C LEU A 221 -12.78 7.11 -5.46
N PHE A 222 -12.23 8.31 -5.21
CA PHE A 222 -13.00 9.56 -5.24
C PHE A 222 -13.46 9.93 -6.67
N THR A 223 -12.61 9.71 -7.67
CA THR A 223 -12.94 10.01 -9.08
C THR A 223 -14.08 9.11 -9.56
N TYR A 224 -13.97 7.80 -9.32
CA TYR A 224 -15.01 6.83 -9.67
C TYR A 224 -16.34 7.16 -9.00
N SER A 225 -16.30 7.44 -7.70
CA SER A 225 -17.46 7.88 -6.91
C SER A 225 -18.14 9.11 -7.52
N THR A 226 -17.35 10.12 -7.91
CA THR A 226 -17.84 11.36 -8.54
C THR A 226 -18.43 11.12 -9.93
N GLU A 227 -17.72 10.39 -10.79
CA GLU A 227 -18.14 10.16 -12.18
C GLU A 227 -19.38 9.27 -12.30
N HIS A 228 -19.56 8.33 -11.36
CA HIS A 228 -20.66 7.37 -11.37
C HIS A 228 -21.79 7.68 -10.39
N GLU A 229 -21.70 8.78 -9.63
CA GLU A 229 -22.69 9.21 -8.64
C GLU A 229 -23.04 8.12 -7.60
N ILE A 230 -22.02 7.43 -7.09
CA ILE A 230 -22.17 6.37 -6.07
C ILE A 230 -21.42 6.76 -4.79
N PRO A 231 -21.74 6.18 -3.61
CA PRO A 231 -21.01 6.49 -2.39
C PRO A 231 -19.54 6.11 -2.45
N CYS A 232 -18.67 6.99 -1.97
CA CYS A 232 -17.26 6.69 -1.77
C CYS A 232 -17.07 5.79 -0.52
N PHE A 233 -15.93 5.09 -0.44
CA PHE A 233 -15.57 4.27 0.71
C PHE A 233 -15.05 5.06 1.93
N PHE A 234 -14.95 6.39 1.83
CA PHE A 234 -14.55 7.27 2.93
C PHE A 234 -15.79 7.95 3.53
N PHE A 235 -16.03 7.76 4.82
CA PHE A 235 -17.09 8.48 5.53
C PHE A 235 -16.70 9.95 5.74
N THR A 236 -17.67 10.79 6.12
CA THR A 236 -17.46 12.22 6.35
C THR A 236 -16.28 12.53 7.30
N LEU A 237 -16.12 11.76 8.38
CA LEU A 237 -14.99 11.92 9.31
C LEU A 237 -13.67 11.48 8.68
N ASP A 238 -13.67 10.41 7.90
CA ASP A 238 -12.49 9.90 7.20
C ASP A 238 -11.96 10.95 6.22
N ILE A 239 -12.84 11.60 5.45
CA ILE A 239 -12.47 12.67 4.51
C ILE A 239 -11.83 13.85 5.27
N LYS A 240 -12.32 14.22 6.46
CA LYS A 240 -11.72 15.28 7.29
C LYS A 240 -10.30 14.90 7.72
N VAL A 241 -10.11 13.69 8.23
CA VAL A 241 -8.78 13.19 8.64
C VAL A 241 -7.83 13.10 7.45
N LEU A 242 -8.33 12.67 6.29
CA LEU A 242 -7.56 12.61 5.07
C LEU A 242 -7.10 14.00 4.61
N ILE A 243 -7.98 15.01 4.64
CA ILE A 243 -7.62 16.42 4.38
C ILE A 243 -6.54 16.89 5.36
N ASP A 244 -6.65 16.54 6.65
CA ASP A 244 -5.68 16.91 7.68
C ASP A 244 -4.29 16.34 7.40
N ILE A 245 -4.23 15.06 7.01
CA ILE A 245 -2.99 14.40 6.61
C ILE A 245 -2.43 15.08 5.36
N ILE A 246 -3.22 15.28 4.32
CA ILE A 246 -2.76 15.90 3.06
C ILE A 246 -2.19 17.31 3.29
N ILE A 247 -2.88 18.16 4.06
CA ILE A 247 -2.40 19.51 4.39
C ILE A 247 -1.09 19.45 5.17
N ARG A 248 -0.99 18.53 6.14
CA ARG A 248 0.23 18.33 6.93
C ARG A 248 1.40 17.90 6.06
N GLU A 249 1.20 16.91 5.19
CA GLU A 249 2.26 16.40 4.32
C GLU A 249 2.70 17.48 3.33
N ILE A 250 1.79 18.18 2.63
CA ILE A 250 2.17 19.25 1.69
C ILE A 250 3.04 20.33 2.37
N ASN A 251 2.74 20.68 3.62
CA ASN A 251 3.53 21.64 4.40
C ASN A 251 4.91 21.12 4.84
N ASN A 252 5.03 19.82 5.11
CA ASN A 252 6.24 19.20 5.64
C ASN A 252 7.20 18.73 4.54
N LEU A 253 6.71 18.51 3.31
CA LEU A 253 7.52 18.06 2.18
C LEU A 253 8.53 19.11 1.73
N ASP A 254 9.76 18.66 1.45
CA ASP A 254 10.83 19.49 0.89
C ASP A 254 10.41 20.16 -0.43
N GLU A 255 10.94 21.35 -0.73
CA GLU A 255 10.55 22.22 -1.87
C GLU A 255 10.49 21.51 -3.24
N LEU A 256 11.18 20.38 -3.42
CA LEU A 256 11.24 19.61 -4.67
C LEU A 256 10.75 18.16 -4.53
N ASP A 257 10.03 17.83 -3.47
CA ASP A 257 9.57 16.46 -3.25
C ASP A 257 8.54 16.03 -4.32
N PRO A 258 8.79 14.94 -5.07
CA PRO A 258 7.90 14.49 -6.14
C PRO A 258 6.54 13.98 -5.65
N SER A 259 6.35 13.70 -4.36
CA SER A 259 5.04 13.29 -3.83
C SER A 259 4.06 14.47 -3.69
N ARG A 260 4.55 15.72 -3.67
CA ARG A 260 3.70 16.91 -3.44
C ARG A 260 2.57 17.01 -4.46
N TRP A 261 2.87 16.81 -5.74
CA TRP A 261 1.84 16.93 -6.79
C TRP A 261 0.77 15.83 -6.65
N GLN A 262 1.14 14.64 -6.17
CA GLN A 262 0.20 13.53 -5.95
C GLN A 262 -0.76 13.84 -4.79
N PHE A 263 -0.25 14.42 -3.70
CA PHE A 263 -1.10 14.91 -2.61
C PHE A 263 -2.06 16.03 -3.07
N LEU A 264 -1.58 16.95 -3.91
CA LEU A 264 -2.41 18.01 -4.50
C LEU A 264 -3.47 17.46 -5.45
N GLU A 265 -3.16 16.41 -6.20
CA GLU A 265 -4.12 15.73 -7.07
C GLU A 265 -5.25 15.12 -6.25
N VAL A 266 -4.93 14.34 -5.21
CA VAL A 266 -5.92 13.78 -4.29
C VAL A 266 -6.77 14.89 -3.66
N LEU A 267 -6.15 15.97 -3.17
CA LEU A 267 -6.87 17.11 -2.59
C LEU A 267 -7.82 17.78 -3.59
N SER A 268 -7.39 17.93 -4.85
CA SER A 268 -8.21 18.49 -5.93
C SER A 268 -9.46 17.65 -6.18
N THR A 269 -9.33 16.32 -6.15
CA THR A 269 -10.44 15.38 -6.36
C THR A 269 -11.39 15.37 -5.15
N ILE A 270 -10.87 15.40 -3.92
CA ILE A 270 -11.69 15.51 -2.71
C ILE A 270 -12.53 16.80 -2.71
N ILE A 271 -11.95 17.94 -3.11
CA ILE A 271 -12.66 19.23 -3.13
C ILE A 271 -13.80 19.24 -4.16
N ASP A 272 -13.67 18.48 -5.26
CA ASP A 272 -14.72 18.32 -6.26
C ASP A 272 -15.81 17.33 -5.81
N HIS A 273 -15.54 16.51 -4.81
CA HIS A 273 -16.47 15.51 -4.31
C HIS A 273 -17.66 16.14 -3.56
N SER A 274 -18.84 15.55 -3.73
CA SER A 274 -20.10 16.11 -3.23
C SER A 274 -20.14 16.25 -1.70
N GLU A 275 -19.49 15.31 -1.01
CA GLU A 275 -19.43 15.18 0.44
C GLU A 275 -18.68 16.35 1.07
N TYR A 276 -17.58 16.81 0.47
CA TYR A 276 -16.84 18.00 0.92
C TYR A 276 -17.70 19.27 0.81
N SER A 277 -18.54 19.32 -0.22
CA SER A 277 -19.48 20.43 -0.44
C SER A 277 -20.78 20.31 0.35
N SER A 278 -20.99 19.19 1.08
CA SER A 278 -22.26 18.94 1.77
C SER A 278 -22.41 19.80 3.04
N PRO A 279 -23.64 20.20 3.42
CA PRO A 279 -23.87 20.95 4.66
C PRO A 279 -23.41 20.18 5.91
N ASN A 280 -23.63 18.86 5.92
CA ASN A 280 -23.28 17.98 7.05
C ASN A 280 -21.77 17.89 7.27
N PHE A 281 -20.95 18.14 6.24
CA PHE A 281 -19.49 18.11 6.36
C PHE A 281 -18.98 19.10 7.42
N ASN A 282 -19.69 20.21 7.64
CA ASN A 282 -19.18 21.33 8.42
C ASN A 282 -19.71 21.39 9.86
N ASN A 283 -20.68 20.55 10.22
CA ASN A 283 -21.47 20.71 11.45
C ASN A 283 -20.87 20.10 12.73
N ASP A 284 -19.82 19.27 12.64
CA ASP A 284 -19.24 18.62 13.84
C ASP A 284 -18.44 19.56 14.77
N SER A 285 -18.23 20.82 14.38
CA SER A 285 -17.50 21.79 15.21
C SER A 285 -18.37 22.49 16.27
N LYS A 286 -19.69 22.25 16.30
CA LYS A 286 -20.63 23.02 17.14
C LYS A 286 -21.17 22.27 18.37
N ASP A 287 -20.74 21.03 18.63
CA ASP A 287 -21.27 20.28 19.77
C ASP A 287 -20.56 20.60 21.10
N ASN A 288 -21.40 21.04 22.05
CA ASN A 288 -21.24 20.95 23.51
C ASN A 288 -20.72 22.15 24.32
N ASN A 289 -20.96 23.40 23.91
CA ASN A 289 -20.94 24.51 24.88
C ASN A 289 -22.01 25.58 24.61
N ASN A 290 -22.87 25.80 25.62
CA ASN A 290 -23.79 26.93 25.84
C ASN A 290 -25.14 26.83 25.11
N ASN A 291 -26.20 26.31 25.73
CA ASN A 291 -27.02 26.99 26.74
C ASN A 291 -27.30 28.48 26.44
N GLN A 292 -28.60 28.74 26.24
CA GLN A 292 -29.32 30.01 26.34
C GLN A 292 -29.36 30.93 25.10
N ASN A 293 -30.59 31.03 24.57
CA ASN A 293 -31.22 32.23 24.02
C ASN A 293 -30.39 33.02 23.02
N ASN A 294 -30.73 32.93 21.73
CA ASN A 294 -31.03 34.10 20.93
C ASN A 294 -31.78 33.71 19.66
N ASN A 295 -32.86 34.45 19.40
CA ASN A 295 -33.45 34.61 18.08
C ASN A 295 -32.35 35.10 17.15
N TYR A 296 -31.80 34.21 16.34
CA TYR A 296 -30.97 34.57 15.21
C TYR A 296 -31.63 34.03 13.95
N ASN A 297 -32.02 34.96 13.08
CA ASN A 297 -32.04 34.76 11.64
C ASN A 297 -30.57 34.64 11.19
N ASP A 298 -29.89 33.58 11.62
CA ASP A 298 -28.54 33.29 11.17
C ASP A 298 -28.68 32.48 9.89
N GLU A 299 -28.37 33.12 8.77
CA GLU A 299 -27.85 32.42 7.60
C GLU A 299 -26.74 31.51 8.11
N GLU A 300 -27.01 30.20 8.17
CA GLU A 300 -26.06 29.22 8.66
C GLU A 300 -24.80 29.35 7.80
N ILE A 301 -23.76 29.95 8.37
CA ILE A 301 -22.48 30.17 7.70
C ILE A 301 -21.87 28.79 7.47
N ILE A 302 -22.19 28.16 6.34
CA ILE A 302 -21.56 26.92 5.89
C ILE A 302 -20.06 27.24 5.71
N SER A 303 -19.24 26.81 6.67
CA SER A 303 -17.79 26.97 6.62
C SER A 303 -17.19 25.66 6.11
N PHE A 304 -16.76 25.62 4.85
CA PHE A 304 -16.05 24.47 4.30
C PHE A 304 -14.86 24.12 5.21
N TYR A 305 -14.79 22.85 5.62
CA TYR A 305 -13.75 22.34 6.50
C TYR A 305 -12.35 22.75 6.04
N LYS A 306 -11.59 23.41 6.92
CA LYS A 306 -10.20 23.86 6.70
C LYS A 306 -9.94 24.65 5.43
N ILE A 307 -10.95 25.32 4.85
CA ILE A 307 -10.76 26.09 3.61
C ILE A 307 -9.66 27.15 3.71
N ASP A 308 -9.53 27.81 4.86
CA ASP A 308 -8.52 28.83 5.08
C ASP A 308 -7.12 28.21 5.24
N ASP A 309 -7.00 27.07 5.94
CA ASP A 309 -5.75 26.33 6.06
C ASP A 309 -5.27 25.83 4.68
N ILE A 310 -6.17 25.24 3.88
CA ILE A 310 -5.87 24.81 2.52
C ILE A 310 -5.37 26.00 1.69
N LYS A 311 -6.08 27.14 1.74
CA LYS A 311 -5.68 28.34 1.01
C LYS A 311 -4.30 28.85 1.43
N ASN A 312 -4.00 28.84 2.73
CA ASN A 312 -2.72 29.28 3.25
C ASN A 312 -1.58 28.41 2.69
N VAL A 313 -1.71 27.08 2.76
CA VAL A 313 -0.70 26.15 2.19
C VAL A 313 -0.51 26.37 0.70
N LEU A 314 -1.60 26.45 -0.06
CA LEU A 314 -1.55 26.63 -1.51
C LEU A 314 -0.98 27.99 -1.93
N SER A 315 -1.12 29.03 -1.11
CA SER A 315 -0.57 30.36 -1.40
C SER A 315 0.95 30.36 -1.39
N ILE A 316 1.58 29.61 -0.47
CA ILE A 316 3.04 29.44 -0.39
C ILE A 316 3.56 28.77 -1.67
N LEU A 317 2.87 27.74 -2.17
CA LEU A 317 3.24 27.04 -3.41
C LEU A 317 3.14 27.90 -4.67
N ASN A 318 2.48 29.06 -4.59
CA ASN A 318 2.32 29.99 -5.71
C ASN A 318 3.31 31.15 -5.70
N GLU A 319 4.21 31.21 -4.73
CA GLU A 319 5.35 32.12 -4.78
C GLU A 319 6.22 31.82 -6.02
N ASP A 320 6.73 32.86 -6.69
CA ASP A 320 7.44 32.73 -7.98
C ASP A 320 8.54 31.66 -7.93
N ARG A 321 9.30 31.64 -6.83
CA ARG A 321 10.39 30.67 -6.57
C ARG A 321 9.92 29.22 -6.62
N ASN A 322 8.77 28.91 -6.01
CA ASN A 322 8.23 27.55 -5.98
C ASN A 322 7.66 27.16 -7.35
N SER A 323 7.02 28.11 -8.04
CA SER A 323 6.45 27.87 -9.37
C SER A 323 7.47 27.58 -10.46
N GLU A 324 8.69 28.12 -10.33
CA GLU A 324 9.81 27.84 -11.25
C GLU A 324 10.39 26.44 -11.02
N LYS A 325 10.39 25.98 -9.77
CA LYS A 325 11.00 24.72 -9.32
C LYS A 325 10.09 23.51 -9.47
N ASP A 326 8.81 23.68 -9.18
CA ASP A 326 7.78 22.64 -9.23
C ASP A 326 6.53 23.17 -9.98
N PRO A 327 6.61 23.25 -11.32
CA PRO A 327 5.53 23.81 -12.13
C PRO A 327 4.24 23.00 -12.04
N GLN A 328 4.34 21.68 -11.86
CA GLN A 328 3.17 20.80 -11.77
C GLN A 328 2.36 21.08 -10.50
N SER A 329 3.01 21.14 -9.33
CA SER A 329 2.33 21.49 -8.08
C SER A 329 1.77 22.90 -8.10
N SER A 330 2.46 23.87 -8.74
CA SER A 330 1.94 25.24 -8.88
C SER A 330 0.67 25.30 -9.74
N ILE A 331 0.62 24.56 -10.86
CA ILE A 331 -0.57 24.48 -11.71
C ILE A 331 -1.76 23.89 -10.95
N LEU A 332 -1.54 22.77 -10.25
CA LEU A 332 -2.57 22.14 -9.42
C LEU A 332 -3.04 23.07 -8.30
N SER A 333 -2.11 23.71 -7.58
CA SER A 333 -2.41 24.68 -6.53
C SER A 333 -3.30 25.83 -7.03
N LYS A 334 -2.99 26.43 -8.19
CA LYS A 334 -3.82 27.49 -8.82
C LYS A 334 -5.21 26.98 -9.17
N SER A 335 -5.30 25.75 -9.68
CA SER A 335 -6.58 25.11 -9.99
C SER A 335 -7.44 24.94 -8.73
N ILE A 336 -6.86 24.43 -7.65
CA ILE A 336 -7.55 24.22 -6.36
C ILE A 336 -7.98 25.55 -5.75
N LEU A 337 -7.11 26.57 -5.70
CA LEU A 337 -7.47 27.90 -5.20
C LEU A 337 -8.66 28.50 -5.97
N LYS A 338 -8.70 28.32 -7.29
CA LYS A 338 -9.82 28.78 -8.12
C LYS A 338 -11.11 28.06 -7.76
N LYS A 339 -11.08 26.74 -7.49
CA LYS A 339 -12.24 25.96 -7.03
C LYS A 339 -12.73 26.43 -5.65
N LEU A 340 -11.83 26.57 -4.68
CA LEU A 340 -12.18 27.05 -3.33
C LEU A 340 -12.79 28.46 -3.34
N ASN A 341 -12.27 29.36 -4.19
CA ASN A 341 -12.84 30.69 -4.36
C ASN A 341 -14.25 30.65 -4.96
N LYS A 342 -14.54 29.74 -5.89
CA LYS A 342 -15.89 29.55 -6.44
C LYS A 342 -16.86 29.03 -5.37
N LEU A 343 -16.44 28.05 -4.57
CA LEU A 343 -17.24 27.52 -3.47
C LEU A 343 -17.62 28.62 -2.45
N GLN A 344 -16.66 29.48 -2.09
CA GLN A 344 -16.94 30.64 -1.22
C GLN A 344 -17.82 31.72 -1.89
N GLN A 345 -17.81 31.84 -3.22
CA GLN A 345 -18.68 32.79 -3.95
C GLN A 345 -20.11 32.26 -4.09
N GLN A 346 -20.29 30.96 -4.27
CA GLN A 346 -21.62 30.33 -4.30
C GLN A 346 -22.38 30.56 -2.99
N LYS A 347 -21.67 30.69 -1.86
CA LYS A 347 -22.22 31.10 -0.56
C LYS A 347 -22.73 32.54 -0.49
N LYS A 348 -22.24 33.43 -1.35
CA LYS A 348 -22.62 34.87 -1.34
C LYS A 348 -23.83 35.17 -2.24
N ARG A 349 -24.34 34.17 -2.95
CA ARG A 349 -25.52 34.26 -3.80
C ARG A 349 -26.64 33.46 -3.16
#